data_AF-Q38E79-F1
#
_entry.id   AF-Q38E79-F1
#
_cell.length_a   1.000
_cell.length_b   1.000
_cell.length_c   1.000
_cell.angle_alpha   90.00
_cell.angle_beta   90.00
_cell.angle_gamma   90.00
#
_symmetry.space_group_name_H-M   'P 1'
#
loop_
_entity.id
_entity.type
_entity.pdbx_description
1 polymer ?
#
loop_
_entity_poly.entity_id
_entity_poly.type
_entity_poly.pdbx_seq_one_letter_code
_entity_poly.pdbx_strand_id
1 'polypeptide(L)'
;MSYQSSEAKKEEFRKYLEGKQVIDTLTRVLVNLYEEPEKPDDPVDFIKKVLGGASTADYEALQQENACLKAEVAALKKRLNEEH
;
A
#
# COMPACT_ATOMS: atom_id res chain seq x y z
N MET A 1 -16.56 -30.06 21.51
CA MET A 1 -15.19 -30.02 20.95
C MET A 1 -14.98 -28.96 19.86
N SER A 2 -15.97 -28.61 19.02
CA SER A 2 -15.76 -27.60 17.95
C SER A 2 -15.42 -26.19 18.48
N TYR A 3 -16.12 -25.72 19.53
CA TYR A 3 -15.88 -24.40 20.13
C TYR A 3 -14.46 -24.22 20.68
N GLN A 4 -13.94 -25.21 21.42
CA GLN A 4 -12.56 -25.18 21.91
C GLN A 4 -11.53 -25.15 20.77
N SER A 5 -11.79 -25.87 19.68
CA SER A 5 -10.94 -25.81 18.48
C SER A 5 -10.96 -24.42 17.84
N SER A 6 -12.11 -23.74 17.82
CA SER A 6 -12.20 -22.38 17.29
C SER A 6 -11.44 -21.36 18.15
N GLU A 7 -11.51 -21.47 19.47
CA GLU A 7 -10.82 -20.53 20.36
C GLU A 7 -9.30 -20.75 20.36
N ALA A 8 -8.85 -22.01 20.32
CA ALA A 8 -7.43 -22.34 20.15
C ALA A 8 -6.86 -21.78 18.84
N LYS A 9 -7.60 -21.88 17.73
CA LYS A 9 -7.18 -21.31 16.43
C LYS A 9 -7.12 -19.78 16.46
N LYS A 10 -8.07 -19.12 17.11
CA LYS A 10 -8.03 -17.65 17.27
C LYS A 10 -6.82 -17.22 18.10
N GLU A 11 -6.54 -17.94 19.18
CA GLU A 11 -5.41 -17.66 20.06
C GLU A 11 -4.07 -17.83 19.33
N GLU A 12 -3.91 -18.92 18.56
CA GLU A 12 -2.75 -19.13 17.70
C GLU A 12 -2.58 -18.01 16.67
N PHE A 13 -3.68 -17.58 16.04
CA PHE A 13 -3.65 -16.49 15.08
C PHE A 13 -3.29 -15.15 15.73
N ARG A 14 -3.81 -14.85 16.92
CA ARG A 14 -3.43 -13.66 17.69
C ARG A 14 -1.94 -13.66 18.02
N LYS A 15 -1.40 -14.77 18.54
CA LYS A 15 0.04 -14.91 18.81
C LYS A 15 0.89 -14.74 17.57
N TYR A 16 0.42 -15.24 16.43
CA TYR A 16 1.09 -15.02 15.14
C TYR A 16 1.15 -13.53 14.78
N LEU A 17 0.04 -12.80 14.91
CA LEU A 17 -0.01 -11.37 14.61
C LEU A 17 0.83 -10.53 15.58
N GLU A 18 0.79 -10.84 16.87
CA GLU A 18 1.62 -10.21 17.90
C GLU A 18 3.11 -10.48 17.64
N GLY A 19 3.49 -11.74 17.41
CA GLY A 19 4.89 -12.13 17.13
C GLY A 19 5.45 -11.58 15.82
N LYS A 20 4.58 -11.15 14.90
CA LYS A 20 4.95 -10.50 13.63
C LYS A 20 4.79 -8.98 13.66
N GLN A 21 4.54 -8.38 14.84
CA GLN A 21 4.36 -6.93 15.03
C GLN A 21 3.21 -6.34 14.19
N VAL A 22 2.27 -7.17 13.74
CA VAL A 22 1.13 -6.72 12.92
C VAL A 22 0.20 -5.87 13.78
N ILE A 23 -0.08 -6.33 15.01
CA ILE A 23 -0.91 -5.58 15.96
C ILE A 23 -0.26 -4.24 16.30
N ASP A 24 1.04 -4.21 16.58
CA ASP A 24 1.76 -2.96 16.89
C ASP A 24 1.74 -1.98 15.71
N THR A 25 1.91 -2.49 14.49
CA THR A 25 1.86 -1.67 13.27
C THR A 25 0.47 -1.08 13.06
N LEU A 26 -0.58 -1.91 13.13
CA LEU A 26 -1.97 -1.43 13.01
C LEU A 26 -2.34 -0.46 14.14
N THR A 27 -1.87 -0.70 15.36
CA THR A 27 -2.10 0.18 16.50
C THR A 27 -1.44 1.53 16.26
N ARG A 28 -0.18 1.56 15.81
CA ARG A 28 0.51 2.81 15.47
C ARG A 28 -0.22 3.61 14.40
N VAL A 29 -0.70 2.94 13.35
CA VAL A 29 -1.48 3.60 12.29
C VAL A 29 -2.74 4.26 12.85
N LEU A 30 -3.46 3.55 13.72
CA LEU A 30 -4.68 4.07 14.36
C LEU A 30 -4.37 5.20 15.35
N VAL A 31 -3.26 5.12 16.08
CA VAL A 31 -2.79 6.18 16.97
C VAL A 31 -2.43 7.42 16.16
N ASN A 32 -1.67 7.30 15.08
CA ASN A 32 -1.35 8.42 14.20
C ASN A 32 -2.63 9.08 13.67
N LEU A 33 -3.59 8.28 13.17
CA LEU A 33 -4.87 8.78 12.69
C LEU A 33 -5.70 9.48 13.79
N TYR A 34 -5.56 9.05 15.05
CA TYR A 34 -6.22 9.67 16.19
C TYR A 34 -5.54 10.97 16.63
N GLU A 35 -4.22 11.05 16.52
CA GLU A 35 -3.41 12.21 16.89
C GLU A 35 -3.44 13.33 15.84
N GLU A 36 -3.86 13.05 14.60
CA GLU A 36 -4.03 14.07 13.56
C GLU A 36 -5.00 15.19 14.02
N PRO A 37 -4.55 16.46 14.05
CA PRO A 37 -5.35 17.58 14.55
C PRO A 37 -6.59 17.84 13.69
N GLU A 38 -6.47 17.62 12.38
CA GLU A 38 -7.55 17.67 11.41
C GLU A 38 -7.68 16.27 10.80
N LYS A 39 -8.82 15.60 11.02
CA LYS A 39 -9.03 14.25 10.49
C LYS A 39 -9.00 14.29 8.96
N PRO A 40 -8.27 13.37 8.29
CA PRO A 40 -8.22 13.35 6.84
C PRO A 40 -9.59 13.07 6.24
N ASP A 41 -9.92 13.75 5.13
CA ASP A 41 -11.17 13.51 4.37
C ASP A 41 -11.28 12.06 3.87
N ASP A 42 -10.13 11.44 3.58
CA ASP A 42 -10.02 10.02 3.24
C ASP A 42 -9.10 9.27 4.23
N PRO A 43 -9.68 8.71 5.32
CA PRO A 43 -8.93 7.94 6.30
C PRO A 43 -8.29 6.66 5.72
N VAL A 44 -8.91 6.07 4.69
CA VAL A 44 -8.39 4.84 4.08
C VAL A 44 -7.11 5.13 3.32
N ASP A 45 -7.09 6.22 2.55
CA ASP A 45 -5.88 6.66 1.85
C ASP A 45 -4.80 7.16 2.81
N PHE A 46 -5.16 7.80 3.92
CA PHE A 46 -4.22 8.11 5.00
C PHE A 46 -3.56 6.83 5.56
N ILE A 47 -4.36 5.82 5.90
CA ILE A 47 -3.88 4.54 6.41
C ILE A 47 -2.92 3.86 5.42
N LYS A 48 -3.25 3.85 4.11
CA LYS A 48 -2.37 3.29 3.07
C LYS A 48 -1.02 4.00 3.04
N LYS A 49 -1.01 5.34 3.09
CA LYS A 49 0.21 6.15 3.12
C LYS A 49 1.07 5.82 4.35
N VAL A 50 0.47 5.73 5.54
CA VAL A 50 1.21 5.40 6.79
C VAL A 50 1.78 3.99 6.74
N LEU A 51 1.08 3.03 6.15
CA LEU A 51 1.55 1.65 5.98
C LEU A 51 2.65 1.51 4.91
N GLY A 52 3.03 2.57 4.22
CA GLY A 52 4.00 2.54 3.11
C GLY A 52 3.43 1.90 1.84
N GLY A 53 2.11 1.77 1.74
CA GLY A 53 1.45 1.41 0.49
C GLY A 53 1.56 2.55 -0.50
N ALA A 54 1.89 2.24 -1.75
CA ALA A 54 1.78 3.20 -2.84
C ALA A 54 0.36 3.79 -2.81
N SER A 55 0.28 5.10 -2.69
CA SER A 55 -0.99 5.82 -2.77
C SER A 55 -1.53 5.76 -4.20
N THR A 56 -2.81 6.07 -4.35
CA THR A 56 -3.45 6.25 -5.66
C THR A 56 -2.67 7.26 -6.52
N ALA A 57 -2.20 8.35 -5.91
CA ALA A 57 -1.34 9.35 -6.57
C ALA A 57 0.01 8.79 -7.03
N ASP A 58 0.64 7.90 -6.25
CA ASP A 58 1.90 7.26 -6.65
C ASP A 58 1.70 6.36 -7.87
N TYR A 59 0.57 5.64 -7.91
CA TYR A 59 0.21 4.82 -9.06
C TYR A 59 -0.09 5.67 -10.30
N GLU A 60 -0.80 6.79 -10.15
CA GLU A 60 -1.06 7.73 -11.23
C GLU A 60 0.24 8.35 -11.78
N ALA A 61 1.15 8.78 -10.90
CA ALA A 61 2.46 9.31 -11.28
C ALA A 61 3.26 8.26 -12.06
N LEU A 62 3.29 7.01 -11.57
CA LEU A 62 3.99 5.90 -12.24
C LEU A 62 3.35 5.57 -13.60
N GLN A 63 2.02 5.63 -13.72
CA GLN A 63 1.31 5.43 -14.98
C GLN A 63 1.65 6.52 -16.00
N GLN A 64 1.69 7.79 -15.58
CA GLN A 64 2.06 8.91 -16.45
C GLN A 64 3.52 8.80 -16.91
N GLU A 65 4.44 8.50 -16.00
CA GLU A 65 5.84 8.26 -16.33
C GLU A 65 5.98 7.10 -17.33
N ASN A 66 5.27 5.99 -17.09
CA ASN A 66 5.30 4.84 -17.98
C ASN A 66 4.74 5.17 -19.37
N ALA A 67 3.70 5.99 -19.46
CA ALA A 67 3.14 6.46 -20.72
C ALA A 67 4.13 7.38 -21.47
N CYS A 68 4.78 8.30 -20.75
CA CYS A 68 5.81 9.18 -21.30
C CYS A 68 7.00 8.38 -21.85
N LEU A 69 7.54 7.47 -21.04
CA LEU A 69 8.64 6.58 -21.43
C LEU A 69 8.27 5.71 -22.64
N LYS A 70 7.04 5.17 -22.69
CA LYS A 70 6.56 4.42 -23.86
C LYS A 70 6.49 5.29 -25.12
N ALA A 71 6.03 6.53 -24.99
CA ALA A 71 5.97 7.47 -26.11
C ALA A 71 7.38 7.85 -26.60
N GLU A 72 8.31 8.09 -25.69
CA GLU A 72 9.72 8.38 -26.01
C GLU A 72 10.40 7.19 -26.70
N VAL A 73 10.24 5.98 -26.15
CA VAL A 73 10.75 4.75 -26.76
C VAL A 73 10.18 4.55 -28.17
N ALA A 74 8.90 4.82 -28.38
CA ALA A 74 8.28 4.72 -29.71
C ALA A 74 8.87 5.77 -30.68
N ALA A 75 9.06 7.01 -30.23
CA ALA A 75 9.65 8.08 -31.04
C ALA A 75 11.12 7.80 -31.40
N LEU A 76 11.93 7.32 -30.44
CA LEU A 76 13.32 6.95 -30.66
C LEU A 76 13.45 5.76 -31.62
N LYS A 77 12.60 4.73 -31.46
CA LYS A 77 12.56 3.58 -32.39
C LYS A 77 12.18 4.00 -33.81
N LYS A 78 11.27 4.97 -33.97
CA LYS A 78 10.91 5.49 -35.28
C LYS A 78 12.10 6.20 -35.94
N ARG A 79 12.83 7.05 -35.20
CA ARG A 79 14.03 7.74 -35.71
C ARG A 79 15.12 6.75 -36.13
N LEU A 80 15.38 5.74 -35.31
CA LEU A 80 16.39 4.72 -35.63
C LEU A 80 16.06 3.95 -36.93
N ASN A 81 14.77 3.72 -37.20
CA ASN A 81 14.32 3.06 -38.43
C ASN A 81 14.28 3.99 -39.66
N GLU A 82 14.31 5.30 -39.48
CA GLU A 82 14.35 6.28 -40.58
C GLU A 82 15.79 6.63 -41.00
N GLU A 83 16.78 6.40 -40.12
CA GLU A 83 18.20 6.64 -40.39
C GLU A 83 18.93 5.45 -41.07
N HIS A 84 18.26 4.31 -41.27
CA HIS A 84 18.79 3.12 -41.95
C HIS A 84 18.06 2.82 -43.26
#